data_AF-A0A538HXC1-F1
#
_entry.id   AF-A0A538HXC1-F1
#
_cell.length_a   1.000
_cell.length_b   1.000
_cell.length_c   1.000
_cell.angle_alpha   90.00
_cell.angle_beta   90.00
_cell.angle_gamma   90.00
#
_symmetry.space_group_name_H-M   'P 1'
#
loop_
_entity.id
_entity.type
_entity.pdbx_description
1 polymer ?
#
loop_
_entity_poly.entity_id
_entity_poly.type
_entity_poly.pdbx_seq_one_letter_code
_entity_poly.pdbx_strand_id
1 'polypeptide(L)'
;MRAHADDLRAEGAPNNLVEQVAVDCRSAELEPRMRALCDFAAKLTRESAAVSAPDIEALRAQGLDDPGIHDAIQVVAYFNYVNRVADAVGVEDEPEWGGGTSDV
;
A
#
# COMPACT_ATOMS: atom_id res chain seq x y z
N MET A 1 -1.38 8.92 -7.23
CA MET A 1 -1.21 7.48 -6.82
C MET A 1 -0.09 6.75 -7.58
N ARG A 2 0.46 7.31 -8.68
CA ARG A 2 1.49 6.65 -9.51
C ARG A 2 2.85 6.51 -8.83
N ALA A 3 3.27 7.50 -8.03
CA ALA A 3 4.58 7.52 -7.38
C ALA A 3 4.90 6.23 -6.60
N HIS A 4 3.99 5.74 -5.76
CA HIS A 4 4.24 4.51 -5.00
C HIS A 4 4.23 3.23 -5.84
N ALA A 5 3.55 3.24 -6.99
CA ALA A 5 3.65 2.14 -7.95
C ALA A 5 5.03 2.15 -8.64
N ASP A 6 5.57 3.33 -8.95
CA ASP A 6 6.92 3.49 -9.50
C ASP A 6 8.00 3.09 -8.49
N ASP A 7 7.85 3.46 -7.21
CA ASP A 7 8.73 3.01 -6.13
C ASP A 7 8.74 1.48 -6.03
N LEU A 8 7.56 0.84 -6.04
CA LEU A 8 7.46 -0.62 -5.98
C LEU A 8 8.13 -1.31 -7.18
N ARG A 9 8.07 -0.71 -8.38
CA ARG A 9 8.84 -1.18 -9.55
C ARG A 9 10.33 -1.03 -9.32
N ALA A 10 10.78 0.09 -8.76
CA ALA A 10 12.20 0.36 -8.49
C ALA A 10 12.79 -0.62 -7.46
N GLU A 11 11.98 -1.09 -6.51
CA GLU A 11 12.33 -2.16 -5.56
C GLU A 11 12.34 -3.57 -6.19
N GLY A 12 12.06 -3.68 -7.49
CA GLY A 12 12.18 -4.92 -8.27
C GLY A 12 10.91 -5.75 -8.37
N ALA A 13 9.74 -5.21 -8.00
CA ALA A 13 8.49 -5.91 -8.19
C ALA A 13 8.15 -6.10 -9.69
N PRO A 14 7.60 -7.25 -10.09
CA PRO A 14 7.16 -7.47 -11.47
C PRO A 14 6.10 -6.44 -11.91
N ASN A 15 6.22 -5.90 -13.13
CA ASN A 15 5.29 -4.87 -13.62
C ASN A 15 3.82 -5.31 -13.56
N ASN A 16 3.52 -6.56 -13.92
CA ASN A 16 2.16 -7.10 -13.85
C ASN A 16 1.63 -7.14 -12.42
N LEU A 17 2.49 -7.41 -11.44
CA LEU A 17 2.10 -7.40 -10.03
C LEU A 17 1.80 -5.97 -9.56
N VAL A 18 2.66 -5.02 -9.92
CA VAL A 18 2.46 -3.60 -9.58
C VAL A 18 1.13 -3.08 -10.16
N GLU A 19 0.84 -3.41 -11.41
CA GLU A 19 -0.41 -3.02 -12.07
C GLU A 19 -1.64 -3.63 -11.38
N GLN A 20 -1.59 -4.91 -11.01
CA GLN A 20 -2.68 -5.57 -10.29
C GLN A 20 -2.90 -4.97 -8.89
N VAL A 21 -1.82 -4.77 -8.13
CA VAL A 21 -1.89 -4.25 -6.76
C VAL A 21 -2.34 -2.79 -6.73
N ALA A 22 -1.96 -1.99 -7.72
CA ALA A 22 -2.42 -0.61 -7.86
C ALA A 22 -3.94 -0.50 -8.12
N VAL A 23 -4.56 -1.53 -8.70
CA VAL A 23 -6.01 -1.58 -8.96
C VAL A 23 -6.77 -2.21 -7.79
N ASP A 24 -6.45 -3.47 -7.45
CA ASP A 24 -6.99 -4.16 -6.29
C ASP A 24 -6.01 -5.26 -5.83
N CYS A 25 -5.28 -4.96 -4.76
CA CYS A 25 -4.32 -5.88 -4.16
C CYS A 25 -4.93 -7.22 -3.72
N ARG A 26 -6.23 -7.31 -3.47
CA ARG A 26 -6.91 -8.57 -3.09
C ARG A 26 -7.13 -9.50 -4.29
N SER A 27 -7.12 -8.95 -5.50
CA SER A 27 -7.25 -9.70 -6.76
C SER A 27 -5.91 -10.18 -7.32
N ALA A 28 -4.80 -9.60 -6.85
CA ALA A 28 -3.45 -9.92 -7.28
C ALA A 28 -3.01 -11.32 -6.81
N GLU A 29 -2.13 -11.97 -7.58
CA GLU A 29 -1.48 -13.21 -7.16
C GLU A 29 -0.35 -12.88 -6.16
N LEU A 30 -0.64 -13.09 -4.87
CA LEU A 30 0.25 -12.73 -3.78
C LEU A 30 0.59 -13.94 -2.93
N GLU A 31 1.84 -14.01 -2.47
CA GLU A 31 2.25 -14.95 -1.43
C GLU A 31 1.38 -14.77 -0.17
N PRO A 32 1.13 -15.84 0.61
CA PRO A 32 0.16 -15.83 1.72
C PRO A 32 0.35 -14.67 2.71
N ARG A 33 1.59 -14.36 3.08
CA ARG A 33 1.92 -13.25 3.97
C ARG A 33 1.53 -11.89 3.39
N MET A 34 1.79 -11.66 2.10
CA MET A 34 1.47 -10.41 1.45
C MET A 34 -0.04 -10.25 1.25
N ARG A 35 -0.74 -11.35 0.92
CA ARG A 35 -2.21 -11.37 0.88
C ARG A 35 -2.82 -10.98 2.23
N ALA A 36 -2.33 -11.55 3.33
CA ALA A 36 -2.84 -11.23 4.67
C ALA A 36 -2.62 -9.75 5.03
N LEU A 37 -1.46 -9.18 4.67
CA LEU A 37 -1.18 -7.75 4.83
C LEU A 37 -2.13 -6.88 4.00
N CYS A 38 -2.38 -7.25 2.74
CA CYS A 38 -3.31 -6.55 1.86
C CYS A 38 -4.75 -6.59 2.40
N ASP A 39 -5.22 -7.75 2.85
CA ASP A 39 -6.55 -7.91 3.44
C ASP A 39 -6.70 -7.10 4.72
N PHE A 40 -5.68 -7.13 5.59
CA PHE A 40 -5.66 -6.31 6.81
C PHE A 40 -5.66 -4.81 6.49
N ALA A 41 -4.83 -4.36 5.55
CA ALA A 41 -4.77 -2.96 5.12
C ALA A 41 -6.12 -2.48 4.55
N ALA A 42 -6.79 -3.31 3.75
CA ALA A 42 -8.11 -3.01 3.22
C ALA A 42 -9.16 -2.88 4.33
N LYS A 43 -9.18 -3.81 5.30
CA LYS A 43 -10.10 -3.76 6.43
C LYS A 43 -9.83 -2.55 7.32
N LEU A 44 -8.58 -2.29 7.70
CA LEU A 44 -8.20 -1.14 8.52
C LEU A 44 -8.54 0.20 7.83
N THR A 45 -8.49 0.25 6.50
CA THR A 45 -8.84 1.45 5.73
C THR A 45 -10.35 1.72 5.67
N ARG A 46 -11.17 0.66 5.52
CA ARG A 46 -12.62 0.78 5.27
C ARG A 46 -13.47 0.65 6.54
N GLU A 47 -13.00 -0.15 7.48
CA GLU A 47 -13.75 -0.67 8.62
C GLU A 47 -12.86 -0.71 9.88
N SER A 48 -12.06 0.35 10.10
CA SER A 48 -11.08 0.40 11.21
C SER A 48 -11.68 0.06 12.57
N ALA A 49 -12.93 0.48 12.85
CA ALA A 49 -13.64 0.18 14.09
C ALA A 49 -14.00 -1.31 14.27
N ALA A 50 -13.98 -2.11 13.19
CA ALA A 50 -14.23 -3.54 13.21
C ALA A 50 -12.94 -4.38 13.25
N VAL A 51 -11.76 -3.74 13.27
CA VAL A 51 -10.48 -4.44 13.49
C VAL A 51 -10.45 -4.96 14.93
N SER A 52 -10.00 -6.20 15.08
CA SER A 52 -10.13 -6.99 16.29
C SER A 52 -8.95 -7.93 16.48
N ALA A 53 -8.86 -8.58 17.66
CA ALA A 53 -7.77 -9.51 17.96
C ALA A 53 -7.60 -10.63 16.91
N PRO A 54 -8.66 -11.27 16.36
CA PRO A 54 -8.53 -12.23 15.27
C PRO A 54 -7.76 -11.72 14.04
N ASP A 55 -7.89 -10.44 13.70
CA ASP A 55 -7.17 -9.86 12.55
C ASP A 55 -5.65 -9.81 12.83
N ILE A 56 -5.28 -9.51 14.08
CA ILE A 56 -3.89 -9.50 14.54
C ILE A 56 -3.32 -10.93 14.58
N GLU A 57 -4.09 -11.89 15.07
CA GLU A 57 -3.69 -13.31 15.08
C GLU A 57 -3.49 -13.87 13.67
N ALA A 58 -4.32 -13.45 12.70
CA ALA A 58 -4.14 -13.83 11.31
C ALA A 58 -2.80 -13.36 10.73
N LEU A 59 -2.32 -12.17 11.11
CA LEU A 59 -1.00 -11.68 10.74
C LEU A 59 0.12 -12.46 11.44
N ARG A 60 -0.03 -12.76 12.74
CA ARG A 60 0.94 -13.59 13.48
C ARG A 60 1.07 -14.99 12.87
N ALA A 61 -0.03 -15.58 12.41
CA ALA A 61 -0.02 -16.87 11.73
C ALA A 61 0.79 -16.87 10.40
N GLN A 62 1.03 -15.69 9.82
CA GLN A 62 1.92 -15.50 8.67
C GLN A 62 3.36 -15.15 9.05
N GLY A 63 3.71 -15.28 10.33
CA GLY A 63 5.06 -15.06 10.84
C GLY A 63 5.44 -13.60 11.10
N LEU A 64 4.45 -12.69 11.18
CA LEU A 64 4.72 -11.33 11.66
C LEU A 64 4.80 -11.32 13.18
N ASP A 65 5.82 -10.65 13.71
CA ASP A 65 5.95 -10.34 15.13
C ASP A 65 5.24 -9.02 15.47
N ASP A 66 5.14 -8.70 16.76
CA ASP A 66 4.46 -7.50 17.23
C ASP A 66 5.04 -6.19 16.64
N PRO A 67 6.37 -6.01 16.53
CA PRO A 67 6.96 -4.90 15.80
C PRO A 67 6.52 -4.84 14.33
N GLY A 68 6.57 -5.95 13.59
CA GLY A 68 6.16 -5.98 12.19
C GLY A 68 4.68 -5.68 11.98
N ILE A 69 3.81 -6.13 12.90
CA ILE A 69 2.38 -5.80 12.88
C ILE A 69 2.16 -4.31 13.18
N HIS A 70 2.89 -3.79 14.17
CA HIS A 70 2.84 -2.36 14.49
C HIS A 70 3.26 -1.51 13.28
N ASP A 71 4.35 -1.87 12.60
CA ASP A 71 4.82 -1.16 11.41
C ASP A 71 3.78 -1.19 10.29
N ALA A 72 3.12 -2.35 10.06
CA ALA A 72 2.03 -2.44 9.09
C ALA A 72 0.87 -1.50 9.44
N ILE A 73 0.47 -1.43 10.72
CA ILE A 73 -0.58 -0.51 11.19
C ILE A 73 -0.17 0.94 10.95
N GLN A 74 1.07 1.32 11.28
CA GLN A 74 1.57 2.68 11.10
C GLN A 74 1.57 3.10 9.63
N VAL A 75 2.08 2.24 8.74
CA VAL A 75 2.11 2.52 7.29
C VAL A 75 0.69 2.70 6.74
N VAL A 76 -0.23 1.78 7.05
CA VAL A 76 -1.62 1.88 6.58
C VAL A 76 -2.32 3.12 7.14
N ALA A 77 -2.14 3.42 8.42
CA ALA A 77 -2.75 4.59 9.06
C ALA A 77 -2.18 5.91 8.50
N TYR A 78 -0.88 5.96 8.27
CA TYR A 78 -0.20 7.13 7.73
C TYR A 78 -0.70 7.46 6.32
N PHE A 79 -0.76 6.47 5.41
CA PHE A 79 -1.29 6.71 4.07
C PHE A 79 -2.78 7.04 4.08
N ASN A 80 -3.54 6.49 5.02
CA ASN A 80 -4.93 6.92 5.24
C ASN A 80 -5.02 8.41 5.59
N TYR A 81 -4.14 8.93 6.43
CA TYR A 81 -4.07 10.37 6.73
C TYR A 81 -3.63 11.18 5.52
N VAL A 82 -2.50 10.83 4.89
CA VAL A 82 -1.93 11.59 3.77
C VAL A 82 -2.89 11.66 2.58
N ASN A 83 -3.53 10.54 2.22
CA ASN A 83 -4.51 10.51 1.13
C ASN A 83 -5.67 11.48 1.39
N ARG A 84 -6.21 11.50 2.62
CA ARG A 84 -7.31 12.42 2.99
C ARG A 84 -6.88 13.88 2.90
N VAL A 85 -5.65 14.20 3.29
CA VAL A 85 -5.12 15.57 3.17
C VAL A 85 -4.92 15.95 1.71
N ALA A 86 -4.29 15.08 0.91
CA ALA A 86 -4.04 15.30 -0.50
C ALA A 86 -5.35 15.52 -1.28
N ASP A 87 -6.34 14.66 -1.05
CA ASP A 87 -7.67 14.76 -1.67
C ASP A 87 -8.38 16.07 -1.28
N ALA A 88 -8.29 16.46 0.00
CA ALA A 88 -8.97 17.66 0.51
C ALA A 88 -8.39 18.97 -0.04
N VAL A 89 -7.09 19.02 -0.31
CA VAL A 89 -6.43 20.23 -0.86
C VAL A 89 -6.27 20.19 -2.38
N GLY A 90 -6.67 19.09 -3.03
CA GLY A 90 -6.62 18.94 -4.48
C GLY A 90 -5.21 18.81 -5.04
N VAL A 91 -4.34 18.05 -4.36
CA VAL A 91 -2.99 17.77 -4.89
C VAL A 91 -3.13 17.02 -6.21
N GLU A 92 -2.61 17.62 -7.29
CA GLU A 92 -2.47 16.96 -8.59
C GLU A 92 -1.31 15.95 -8.53
N ASP A 93 -1.32 14.94 -9.42
CA ASP A 93 -0.19 14.01 -9.52
C ASP A 93 1.12 14.80 -9.80
N GLU A 94 2.23 14.36 -9.22
CA GLU A 94 3.54 14.99 -9.45
C GLU A 94 3.84 15.07 -10.95
N PRO A 95 4.32 16.23 -11.46
CA PRO A 95 4.74 16.32 -12.85
C PRO A 95 5.92 15.38 -13.08
N GLU A 96 5.98 14.76 -14.26
CA GLU A 96 7.10 13.90 -14.66
C GLU A 96 8.39 14.73 -14.75
N TRP A 97 9.21 14.70 -13.70
CA TRP A 97 10.55 15.30 -13.72
C TRP A 97 11.51 14.37 -14.47
N GLY A 98 11.34 14.25 -15.79
CA GLY A 98 12.15 13.33 -16.61
C GLY A 98 11.95 13.34 -18.13
N GLY A 99 11.17 14.26 -18.69
CA GLY A 99 10.93 14.38 -20.14
C GLY A 99 11.69 15.51 -20.83
N GLY A 100 12.73 16.07 -20.21
CA GLY A 100 13.56 17.10 -20.83
C GLY A 100 14.49 16.49 -21.87
N THR A 101 14.05 16.44 -23.13
CA THR A 101 14.99 16.36 -24.26
C THR A 101 15.95 17.54 -24.13
N SER A 102 17.23 17.23 -23.93
CA SER A 102 18.34 18.16 -24.06
C SER A 102 18.42 18.59 -25.52
N ASP A 103 17.66 19.62 -25.90
CA ASP A 103 17.91 20.43 -27.09
C ASP A 103 18.40 21.81 -26.64
N VAL A 104 19.69 21.88 -26.28
CA VAL A 104 20.60 23.02 -26.54
C VAL A 104 22.00 22.48 -26.71
#